data_AF-A0A2H6NBQ6-F1
#
_entry.id   AF-A0A2H6NBQ6-F1
#
_cell.length_a   1.000
_cell.length_b   1.000
_cell.length_c   1.000
_cell.angle_alpha   90.00
_cell.angle_beta   90.00
_cell.angle_gamma   90.00
#
_symmetry.space_group_name_H-M   'P 1'
#
loop_
_entity.id
_entity.type
_entity.pdbx_description
1 polymer ?
#
loop_
_entity_poly.entity_id
_entity_poly.type
_entity_poly.pdbx_seq_one_letter_code
_entity_poly.pdbx_strand_id
1 'polypeptide(L)'
;KYLSQGHNAQMDTILLDCRNFYESKIGHFQGCLAPNIRKFSYFPIYIDENLDLFRGKRILMYCTGGIRCERGSAYLRSKGVCTEVYHLKGGIHKYLEEFPDGFYRGKLFVFDERYAISSNSDVISACHYCGTLWDQYRLCSTHLCRQLVLTCQKKKKKGLTAC
;
A
#
# COMPACT_ATOMS: atom_id res chain seq x y z
N LYS A 1 -10.41 -4.83 -16.09
CA LYS A 1 -10.77 -6.21 -16.51
C LYS A 1 -10.41 -7.27 -15.46
N TYR A 2 -9.22 -7.25 -14.85
CA TYR A 2 -8.82 -8.31 -13.89
C TYR A 2 -9.40 -8.17 -12.47
N LEU A 3 -9.59 -6.94 -11.98
CA LEU A 3 -10.21 -6.70 -10.67
C LEU A 3 -11.73 -6.97 -10.65
N SER A 4 -12.33 -7.28 -11.81
CA SER A 4 -13.77 -7.43 -12.00
C SER A 4 -14.20 -8.85 -12.40
N GLN A 5 -13.30 -9.83 -12.44
CA GLN A 5 -13.60 -11.22 -12.82
C GLN A 5 -13.64 -12.16 -11.61
N GLY A 6 -14.59 -13.09 -11.60
CA GLY A 6 -14.94 -13.97 -10.48
C GLY A 6 -13.88 -15.00 -10.03
N HIS A 7 -14.26 -15.73 -8.97
CA HIS A 7 -13.42 -16.43 -7.99
C HIS A 7 -12.21 -17.25 -8.51
N ASN A 8 -12.27 -17.87 -9.69
CA ASN A 8 -11.20 -18.73 -10.20
C ASN A 8 -9.99 -17.98 -10.79
N ALA A 9 -10.20 -16.86 -11.50
CA ALA A 9 -9.07 -16.06 -12.03
C ALA A 9 -8.32 -15.30 -10.93
N GLN A 10 -8.99 -15.11 -9.79
CA GLN A 10 -8.50 -14.42 -8.61
C GLN A 10 -7.51 -15.28 -7.80
N MET A 11 -7.61 -16.61 -7.86
CA MET A 11 -6.68 -17.51 -7.16
C MET A 11 -5.28 -17.55 -7.78
N ASP A 12 -5.16 -17.27 -9.08
CA ASP A 12 -3.87 -17.29 -9.79
C ASP A 12 -3.26 -15.91 -10.04
N THR A 13 -3.93 -14.85 -9.58
CA THR A 13 -3.47 -13.47 -9.76
C THR A 13 -3.26 -12.79 -8.42
N ILE A 14 -2.05 -12.29 -8.18
CA ILE A 14 -1.71 -11.48 -7.00
C ILE A 14 -1.66 -10.01 -7.39
N LEU A 15 -2.48 -9.20 -6.75
CA LEU A 15 -2.36 -7.74 -6.80
C LEU A 15 -1.38 -7.30 -5.71
N LEU A 16 -0.17 -6.88 -6.07
CA LEU A 16 0.93 -6.59 -5.15
C LEU A 16 1.14 -5.09 -4.94
N ASP A 17 0.96 -4.61 -3.71
CA ASP A 17 1.35 -3.27 -3.31
C ASP A 17 2.87 -3.19 -3.11
N CYS A 18 3.55 -2.34 -3.85
CA CYS A 18 5.01 -2.14 -3.72
C CYS A 18 5.38 -0.98 -2.80
N ARG A 19 4.40 -0.46 -2.06
CA ARG A 19 4.60 0.69 -1.18
C ARG A 19 5.06 0.27 0.22
N ASN A 20 5.46 1.26 1.01
CA ASN A 20 5.77 1.01 2.41
C ASN A 20 4.46 0.81 3.19
N PHE A 21 4.50 0.04 4.28
CA PHE A 21 3.31 -0.35 5.03
C PHE A 21 2.43 0.84 5.45
N TYR A 22 3.04 1.98 5.81
CA TYR A 22 2.32 3.17 6.25
C TYR A 22 1.52 3.82 5.10
N GLU A 23 1.95 3.66 3.85
CA GLU A 23 1.22 4.12 2.68
C GLU A 23 -0.03 3.26 2.47
N SER A 24 0.15 1.93 2.47
CA SER A 24 -0.92 0.95 2.30
C SER A 24 -1.93 0.97 3.45
N LYS A 25 -1.49 1.34 4.65
CA LYS A 25 -2.33 1.37 5.85
C LYS A 25 -3.51 2.34 5.70
N ILE A 26 -3.31 3.49 5.05
CA ILE A 26 -4.36 4.51 4.90
C ILE A 26 -5.11 4.45 3.57
N GLY A 27 -4.64 3.67 2.61
CA GLY A 27 -5.35 3.43 1.38
C GLY A 27 -4.67 2.36 0.54
N HIS A 28 -5.44 1.48 -0.10
CA HIS A 28 -4.94 0.42 -0.98
C HIS A 28 -6.05 -0.11 -1.89
N PHE A 29 -5.69 -0.93 -2.88
CA PHE A 29 -6.67 -1.62 -3.69
C PHE A 29 -7.25 -2.83 -2.94
N GLN A 30 -8.57 -3.00 -2.99
CA GLN A 30 -9.22 -4.13 -2.33
C GLN A 30 -8.64 -5.47 -2.80
N GLY A 31 -8.35 -6.37 -1.86
CA GLY A 31 -7.80 -7.69 -2.14
C GLY A 31 -6.31 -7.70 -2.53
N CYS A 32 -5.58 -6.60 -2.33
CA CYS A 32 -4.14 -6.60 -2.56
C CYS A 32 -3.36 -7.37 -1.49
N LEU A 33 -2.26 -7.98 -1.91
CA LEU A 33 -1.16 -8.34 -1.04
C LEU A 33 -0.31 -7.09 -0.77
N ALA A 34 -0.30 -6.64 0.50
CA ALA A 34 0.49 -5.50 0.94
C ALA A 34 1.61 -5.95 1.88
N PRO A 35 2.87 -6.02 1.42
CA PRO A 35 4.02 -6.38 2.24
C PRO A 35 4.18 -5.42 3.43
N ASN A 36 4.44 -5.96 4.62
CA ASN A 36 4.69 -5.17 5.82
C ASN A 36 6.14 -4.63 5.86
N ILE A 37 6.54 -3.88 4.82
CA ILE A 37 7.88 -3.33 4.69
C ILE A 37 7.90 -1.84 5.03
N ARG A 38 8.90 -1.41 5.82
CA ARG A 38 9.06 0.02 6.15
C ARG A 38 9.75 0.81 5.05
N LYS A 39 10.60 0.16 4.25
CA LYS A 39 11.36 0.76 3.16
C LYS A 39 11.32 -0.17 1.96
N PHE A 40 11.22 0.39 0.76
CA PHE A 40 11.26 -0.38 -0.47
C PHE A 40 12.58 -1.15 -0.67
N SER A 41 13.69 -0.73 -0.04
CA SER A 41 14.94 -1.50 -0.02
C SER A 41 14.80 -2.88 0.62
N TYR A 42 13.75 -3.13 1.41
CA TYR A 42 13.45 -4.43 2.01
C TYR A 42 12.55 -5.29 1.14
N PHE A 43 12.03 -4.75 0.03
CA PHE A 43 11.17 -5.49 -0.90
C PHE A 43 11.85 -6.76 -1.45
N PRO A 44 13.14 -6.73 -1.87
CA PRO A 44 13.85 -7.94 -2.28
C PRO A 44 13.83 -9.05 -1.23
N ILE A 45 14.11 -8.70 0.04
CA ILE A 45 14.12 -9.64 1.17
C ILE A 45 12.72 -10.24 1.37
N TYR A 46 11.68 -9.40 1.35
CA TYR A 46 10.31 -9.89 1.46
C TYR A 46 9.95 -10.88 0.35
N ILE A 47 10.35 -10.62 -0.90
CA ILE A 47 10.11 -11.56 -2.00
C ILE A 47 10.85 -12.88 -1.76
N ASP A 48 12.12 -12.83 -1.35
CA ASP A 48 12.93 -14.03 -1.10
C ASP A 48 12.38 -14.90 0.02
N GLU A 49 11.89 -14.29 1.09
CA GLU A 49 11.26 -14.99 2.21
C GLU A 49 9.87 -15.57 1.85
N ASN A 50 9.26 -15.13 0.74
CA ASN A 50 7.90 -15.49 0.35
C ASN A 50 7.82 -16.04 -1.09
N LEU A 51 8.89 -16.62 -1.63
CA LEU A 51 8.94 -17.07 -3.04
C LEU A 51 7.80 -18.01 -3.43
N ASP A 52 7.40 -18.91 -2.53
CA ASP A 52 6.33 -19.87 -2.80
C ASP A 52 4.96 -19.22 -2.94
N LEU A 53 4.74 -18.04 -2.34
CA LEU A 53 3.52 -17.26 -2.54
C LEU A 53 3.36 -16.82 -4.00
N PHE A 54 4.49 -16.58 -4.68
CA PHE A 54 4.51 -16.07 -6.04
C PHE A 54 4.65 -17.17 -7.10
N ARG A 55 4.89 -18.41 -6.69
CA ARG A 55 5.15 -19.54 -7.59
C ARG A 55 3.94 -19.86 -8.46
N GLY A 56 4.13 -19.83 -9.77
CA GLY A 56 3.08 -20.10 -10.75
C GLY A 56 2.00 -19.01 -10.84
N LYS A 57 2.17 -17.89 -10.12
CA LYS A 57 1.17 -16.81 -10.06
C LYS A 57 1.48 -15.71 -11.06
N ARG A 58 0.42 -15.07 -11.56
CA ARG A 58 0.48 -13.80 -12.27
C ARG A 58 0.52 -12.66 -11.27
N ILE A 59 1.45 -11.73 -11.41
CA ILE A 59 1.61 -10.61 -10.49
C ILE A 59 1.22 -9.30 -11.17
N LEU A 60 0.28 -8.57 -10.59
CA LEU A 60 -0.10 -7.21 -10.97
C LEU A 60 0.39 -6.25 -9.88
N MET A 61 1.39 -5.43 -10.19
CA MET A 61 2.06 -4.59 -9.20
C MET A 61 1.59 -3.13 -9.29
N TYR A 62 1.52 -2.44 -8.16
CA TYR A 62 1.27 -1.00 -8.15
C TYR A 62 2.07 -0.28 -7.06
N CYS A 63 2.29 1.01 -7.28
CA CYS A 63 2.74 1.96 -6.27
C CYS A 63 2.17 3.35 -6.61
N THR A 64 2.54 4.39 -5.88
CA THR A 64 2.00 5.74 -6.06
C THR A 64 2.09 6.25 -7.51
N GLY A 65 3.27 6.16 -8.15
CA GLY A 65 3.52 6.70 -9.49
C GLY A 65 4.29 5.78 -10.45
N GLY A 66 4.45 4.50 -10.13
CA GLY A 66 5.07 3.49 -11.01
C GLY A 66 6.55 3.17 -10.77
N ILE A 67 7.37 4.12 -10.29
CA ILE A 67 8.84 3.94 -10.22
C ILE A 67 9.32 2.71 -9.41
N ARG A 68 8.65 2.39 -8.29
CA ARG A 68 8.97 1.19 -7.50
C ARG A 68 8.60 -0.09 -8.22
N CYS A 69 7.54 -0.06 -9.03
CA CYS A 69 7.10 -1.21 -9.81
C CYS A 69 8.07 -1.52 -10.96
N GLU A 70 8.75 -0.52 -11.54
CA GLU A 70 9.80 -0.76 -12.53
C GLU A 70 10.88 -1.69 -11.94
N ARG A 71 11.44 -1.30 -10.79
CA ARG A 71 12.47 -2.08 -10.09
C ARG A 71 11.94 -3.40 -9.52
N GLY A 72 10.78 -3.36 -8.86
CA GLY A 72 10.18 -4.54 -8.24
C GLY A 72 9.81 -5.62 -9.25
N SER A 73 9.29 -5.21 -10.42
CA SER A 73 8.94 -6.16 -11.48
C SER A 73 10.16 -6.80 -12.12
N ALA A 74 11.26 -6.05 -12.30
CA ALA A 74 12.53 -6.62 -12.75
C ALA A 74 13.07 -7.64 -11.74
N TYR A 75 12.98 -7.34 -10.44
CA TYR A 75 13.41 -8.24 -9.38
C TYR A 75 12.58 -9.53 -9.32
N LEU A 76 11.25 -9.44 -9.36
CA LEU A 76 10.39 -10.63 -9.38
C LEU A 76 10.63 -11.49 -10.62
N ARG A 77 10.83 -10.87 -11.79
CA ARG A 77 11.19 -11.58 -13.02
C ARG A 77 12.50 -12.36 -12.88
N SER A 78 13.51 -11.79 -12.21
CA SER A 78 14.80 -12.47 -12.05
C SER A 78 14.74 -13.71 -11.15
N LYS A 79 13.70 -13.85 -10.32
CA LYS A 79 13.47 -15.06 -9.51
C LYS A 79 12.90 -16.22 -10.32
N GLY A 80 12.28 -15.96 -11.47
CA GLY A 80 11.74 -17.00 -12.35
C GLY A 80 10.64 -17.87 -11.75
N VAL A 81 9.99 -17.42 -10.66
CA VAL A 81 8.92 -18.18 -9.98
C VAL A 81 7.51 -17.83 -10.47
N CYS A 82 7.31 -16.61 -10.98
CA CYS A 82 6.01 -16.12 -11.46
C CYS A 82 5.76 -16.51 -12.92
N THR A 83 4.50 -16.64 -13.34
CA THR A 83 4.14 -16.84 -14.76
C THR A 83 4.27 -15.55 -15.56
N GLU A 84 3.70 -14.47 -15.05
CA GLU A 84 3.72 -13.15 -15.68
C GLU A 84 3.82 -12.06 -14.63
N VAL A 85 4.50 -10.94 -14.95
CA VAL A 85 4.63 -9.78 -14.07
C VAL A 85 4.28 -8.51 -14.83
N TYR A 86 3.23 -7.83 -14.39
CA TYR A 86 2.77 -6.55 -14.92
C TYR A 86 2.74 -5.50 -13.82
N HIS A 87 2.69 -4.22 -14.22
CA HIS A 87 2.45 -3.14 -13.28
C HIS A 87 1.42 -2.13 -13.80
N LEU A 88 0.85 -1.36 -12.89
CA LEU A 88 -0.04 -0.26 -13.19
C LEU A 88 0.74 0.93 -13.75
N LYS A 89 0.58 1.18 -15.06
CA LYS A 89 1.24 2.31 -15.75
C LYS A 89 0.76 3.65 -15.18
N GLY A 90 1.68 4.47 -14.70
CA GLY A 90 1.37 5.75 -14.04
C GLY A 90 0.95 5.61 -12.57
N GLY A 91 0.91 4.39 -12.02
CA GLY A 91 0.61 4.13 -10.62
C GLY A 91 -0.81 4.48 -10.20
N ILE A 92 -1.03 4.53 -8.89
CA ILE A 92 -2.32 4.86 -8.28
C ILE A 92 -2.78 6.26 -8.69
N HIS A 93 -1.85 7.22 -8.82
CA HIS A 93 -2.19 8.60 -9.18
C HIS A 93 -3.00 8.66 -10.48
N LYS A 94 -2.47 8.08 -11.56
CA LYS A 94 -3.16 8.03 -12.84
C LYS A 94 -4.44 7.20 -12.78
N TYR A 95 -4.43 6.11 -12.02
CA TYR A 95 -5.63 5.29 -11.84
C TYR A 95 -6.79 6.07 -11.23
N LEU A 96 -6.54 6.91 -10.22
CA LEU A 96 -7.57 7.71 -9.58
C LEU A 96 -8.14 8.81 -10.49
N GLU A 97 -7.33 9.33 -11.41
CA GLU A 97 -7.79 10.27 -12.44
C GLU A 97 -8.74 9.60 -13.45
N GLU A 98 -8.44 8.36 -13.83
CA GLU A 98 -9.19 7.62 -14.86
C GLU A 98 -10.40 6.87 -14.29
N PHE A 99 -10.32 6.43 -13.02
CA PHE A 99 -11.32 5.60 -12.35
C PHE A 99 -11.64 6.14 -10.94
N PRO A 100 -12.35 7.27 -10.82
CA PRO A 100 -12.67 7.89 -9.52
C PRO A 100 -13.49 6.96 -8.61
N ASP A 101 -14.42 6.19 -9.18
CA ASP A 101 -15.23 5.19 -8.46
C ASP A 101 -14.62 3.77 -8.53
N GLY A 102 -13.31 3.69 -8.70
CA GLY A 102 -12.58 2.44 -8.90
C GLY A 102 -12.49 1.53 -7.67
N PHE A 103 -11.50 0.65 -7.67
CA PHE A 103 -11.28 -0.37 -6.63
C PHE A 103 -10.33 0.09 -5.51
N TYR A 104 -9.76 1.30 -5.62
CA TYR A 104 -8.93 1.86 -4.57
C TYR A 104 -9.82 2.35 -3.42
N ARG A 105 -9.41 2.10 -2.18
CA ARG A 105 -10.12 2.52 -0.97
C ARG A 105 -9.20 3.34 -0.09
N GLY A 106 -9.73 4.33 0.61
CA GLY A 106 -8.97 5.15 1.55
C GLY A 106 -8.38 6.40 0.93
N LYS A 107 -7.14 6.72 1.32
CA LYS A 107 -6.38 7.89 0.85
C LYS A 107 -5.09 7.49 0.16
N LEU A 108 -4.65 8.28 -0.83
CA LEU A 108 -3.36 8.10 -1.47
C LEU A 108 -2.28 8.82 -0.66
N PHE A 109 -1.36 8.08 -0.05
CA PHE A 109 -0.21 8.67 0.63
C PHE A 109 0.70 9.44 -0.35
N VAL A 110 1.10 10.65 0.03
CA VAL A 110 2.04 11.51 -0.69
C VAL A 110 3.18 11.96 0.22
N PHE A 111 4.36 12.14 -0.35
CA PHE A 111 5.61 12.42 0.37
C PHE A 111 5.86 13.92 0.54
N ASP A 112 4.82 14.65 0.94
CA ASP A 112 4.88 16.08 1.25
C ASP A 112 4.04 16.37 2.51
N GLU A 113 3.94 17.65 2.88
CA GLU A 113 3.26 18.08 4.12
C GLU A 113 1.77 17.70 4.19
N ARG A 114 1.15 17.37 3.05
CA ARG A 114 -0.24 16.90 3.00
C ARG A 114 -0.38 15.50 3.58
N TYR A 115 0.68 14.68 3.52
CA TYR A 115 0.73 13.24 3.82
C TYR A 115 -0.20 12.35 3.00
N ALA A 116 -1.39 12.81 2.62
CA ALA A 116 -2.33 12.05 1.83
C ALA A 116 -3.27 12.95 1.02
N ILE A 117 -3.71 12.45 -0.13
CA ILE A 117 -4.77 13.02 -0.96
C ILE A 117 -5.98 12.11 -0.84
N SER A 118 -7.16 12.69 -0.57
CA SER A 118 -8.40 11.93 -0.51
C SER A 118 -8.74 11.37 -1.89
N SER A 119 -8.88 10.05 -1.99
CA SER A 119 -9.42 9.39 -3.17
C SER A 119 -10.92 9.15 -3.08
N ASN A 120 -11.41 8.78 -1.90
CA ASN A 120 -12.83 8.59 -1.62
C ASN A 120 -13.12 8.88 -0.13
N SER A 121 -14.34 8.57 0.31
CA SER A 121 -14.81 8.78 1.70
C SER A 121 -14.44 7.65 2.66
N ASP A 122 -13.80 6.57 2.19
CA ASP A 122 -13.51 5.42 3.03
C ASP A 122 -12.39 5.72 4.02
N VAL A 123 -12.58 5.32 5.28
CA VAL A 123 -11.55 5.34 6.30
C VAL A 123 -11.20 3.89 6.62
N ILE A 124 -10.13 3.39 6.01
CA ILE A 124 -9.73 1.98 6.12
C ILE A 124 -8.67 1.72 7.20
N SER A 125 -8.32 2.75 7.95
CA SER A 125 -7.34 2.69 9.03
C SER A 125 -7.96 3.11 10.35
N ALA A 126 -7.25 2.83 11.43
CA ALA A 126 -7.70 3.07 12.78
C ALA A 126 -6.63 3.75 13.61
N CYS A 127 -7.08 4.48 14.63
CA CYS A 127 -6.24 5.05 15.65
C CYS A 127 -5.48 3.95 16.37
N HIS A 128 -4.16 4.11 16.46
CA HIS A 128 -3.26 3.18 17.12
C HIS A 128 -3.65 2.87 18.58
N TYR A 129 -4.22 3.84 19.30
CA TYR A 129 -4.50 3.72 20.74
C TYR A 129 -5.93 3.33 21.11
N CYS A 130 -6.90 3.34 20.19
CA CYS A 130 -8.28 2.96 20.51
C CYS A 130 -9.07 2.31 19.39
N GLY A 131 -8.49 2.08 18.22
CA GLY A 131 -9.19 1.42 17.13
C GLY A 131 -10.27 2.25 16.44
N THR A 132 -10.57 3.48 16.90
CA THR A 132 -11.49 4.38 16.20
C THR A 132 -10.98 4.68 14.80
N LEU A 133 -11.86 4.64 13.80
CA LEU A 133 -11.52 4.96 12.41
C LEU A 133 -10.76 6.28 12.32
N TRP A 134 -9.58 6.23 11.71
CA TRP A 134 -8.67 7.36 11.62
C TRP A 134 -7.59 7.14 10.57
N ASP A 135 -7.42 8.11 9.68
CA ASP A 135 -6.51 8.06 8.53
C ASP A 135 -5.58 9.29 8.42
N GLN A 136 -5.59 10.17 9.41
CA GLN A 136 -4.74 11.36 9.41
C GLN A 136 -3.43 11.09 10.13
N TYR A 137 -2.35 11.05 9.36
CA TYR A 137 -0.99 10.95 9.91
C TYR A 137 -0.54 12.24 10.58
N ARG A 138 0.30 12.07 11.61
CA ARG A 138 1.10 13.13 12.23
C ARG A 138 2.47 12.57 12.59
N LEU A 139 3.44 13.44 12.85
CA LEU A 139 4.72 13.05 13.41
C LEU A 139 4.56 12.60 14.87
N CYS A 140 5.35 11.60 15.24
CA CYS A 140 5.57 11.18 16.61
C CYS A 140 6.06 12.35 17.46
N SER A 141 5.56 12.45 18.69
CA SER A 141 5.95 13.51 19.63
C SER A 141 7.30 13.26 20.34
N THR A 142 7.87 12.07 20.23
CA THR A 142 9.17 11.75 20.85
C THR A 142 10.28 12.56 20.18
N HIS A 143 11.15 13.19 20.96
CA HIS A 143 12.27 13.97 20.46
C HIS A 143 13.11 13.17 19.45
N LEU A 144 13.43 13.78 18.29
CA LEU A 144 14.13 13.18 17.15
C LEU A 144 13.38 12.03 16.42
N CYS A 145 12.22 11.58 16.90
CA CYS A 145 11.43 10.60 16.19
C CYS A 145 10.67 11.25 15.03
N ARG A 146 10.87 10.73 13.82
CA ARG A 146 10.17 11.19 12.60
C ARG A 146 9.15 10.17 12.09
N GLN A 147 8.73 9.25 12.94
CA GLN A 147 7.73 8.26 12.55
C GLN A 147 6.34 8.88 12.42
N LEU A 148 5.57 8.41 11.45
CA LEU A 148 4.18 8.79 11.28
C LEU A 148 3.28 7.91 12.16
N VAL A 149 2.37 8.55 12.89
CA VAL A 149 1.43 7.91 13.80
C VAL A 149 -0.01 8.26 13.42
N LEU A 150 -0.90 7.27 13.57
CA LEU A 150 -2.34 7.44 13.42
C LEU A 150 -2.98 7.60 14.79
N THR A 151 -3.18 8.85 15.20
CA THR A 151 -3.72 9.19 16.51
C THR A 151 -4.95 10.07 16.36
N CYS A 152 -6.10 9.58 16.79
CA CYS A 152 -7.32 10.37 16.77
C CYS A 152 -7.24 11.55 17.73
N GLN A 153 -8.05 12.57 17.47
CA GLN A 153 -8.03 13.82 18.22
C GLN A 153 -8.28 13.62 19.73
N LYS A 154 -9.11 12.64 20.11
CA LYS A 154 -9.38 12.30 21.52
C LYS A 154 -8.12 11.82 22.25
N LYS A 155 -7.31 10.97 21.61
CA LYS A 155 -6.07 10.43 22.19
C LYS A 155 -4.95 11.46 22.16
N LYS A 156 -4.91 12.27 21.11
CA LYS A 156 -4.02 13.44 21.03
C LYS A 156 -4.20 14.40 22.21
N LYS A 157 -5.45 14.74 22.56
CA LYS A 157 -5.76 15.60 23.72
C LYS A 157 -5.28 15.02 25.06
N LYS A 158 -4.99 13.71 25.11
CA LYS A 158 -4.44 13.00 26.27
C LYS A 158 -2.91 12.83 26.21
N GLY A 159 -2.23 13.47 25.26
CA GLY A 159 -0.77 13.36 25.08
C GLY A 159 -0.29 12.06 24.43
N LEU A 160 -1.20 11.21 23.96
CA LEU A 160 -0.85 9.92 23.34
C LEU A 160 -0.49 10.12 21.86
N THR A 161 0.69 10.68 21.61
CA THR A 161 1.19 11.04 20.28
C THR A 161 2.53 10.39 19.92
N ALA A 162 3.03 9.49 20.75
CA ALA A 162 4.21 8.69 20.47
C ALA A 162 3.89 7.50 19.54
N CYS A 163 4.93 6.92 18.93
CA CYS A 163 4.85 5.76 18.03
C CYS A 163 5.04 4.44 18.76
#